data_AF-A0A7C2VV29-F1
#
_entry.id   AF-A0A7C2VV29-F1
#
_cell.length_a   1.000
_cell.length_b   1.000
_cell.length_c   1.000
_cell.angle_alpha   90.00
_cell.angle_beta   90.00
_cell.angle_gamma   90.00
#
_symmetry.space_group_name_H-M   'P 1'
#
loop_
_entity.id
_entity.type
_entity.pdbx_description
1 polymer ?
#
loop_
_entity_poly.entity_id
_entity_poly.type
_entity_poly.pdbx_seq_one_letter_code
_entity_poly.pdbx_strand_id
1 'polypeptide(L)' 'MGRMLRSGEVAKILGVDRHTVVKWVKEGWIRAIRLPSGRYRIPESEVKKILEGGSNRNQSI' A
#
# COMPACT_ATOMS: atom_id res chain seq x y z
N MET A 1 7.35 5.24 16.39
CA MET A 1 7.49 6.20 15.25
C MET A 1 7.26 5.43 13.95
N GLY A 2 6.06 5.48 13.39
CA GLY A 2 5.72 4.70 12.20
C GLY A 2 6.20 5.37 10.92
N ARG A 3 7.00 4.67 10.10
CA ARG A 3 7.38 5.16 8.77
C ARG A 3 6.15 5.27 7.88
N MET A 4 5.98 6.43 7.23
CA MET A 4 4.91 6.66 6.25
C MET A 4 5.47 6.51 4.84
N LEU A 5 5.06 5.47 4.15
CA LEU A 5 5.45 5.15 2.79
C LEU A 5 4.58 5.89 1.78
N ARG A 6 5.16 6.18 0.62
CA ARG A 6 4.40 6.67 -0.54
C ARG A 6 3.77 5.48 -1.25
N SER A 7 2.69 5.70 -2.00
CA SER A 7 2.06 4.65 -2.81
C SER A 7 3.06 3.90 -3.72
N GLY A 8 4.08 4.57 -4.24
CA GLY A 8 5.13 3.94 -5.06
C GLY A 8 6.11 3.07 -4.27
N GLU A 9 6.42 3.44 -3.02
CA GLU A 9 7.26 2.62 -2.13
C GLU A 9 6.49 1.37 -1.70
N VAL A 10 5.20 1.54 -1.38
CA VAL A 10 4.30 0.44 -1.03
C VAL A 10 4.16 -0.56 -2.18
N ALA A 11 4.02 -0.07 -3.41
CA ALA A 11 4.02 -0.89 -4.62
C ALA A 11 5.29 -1.75 -4.74
N LYS A 12 6.48 -1.15 -4.54
CA LYS A 12 7.76 -1.88 -4.57
C LYS A 12 7.86 -2.93 -3.46
N ILE A 13 7.43 -2.61 -2.26
CA ILE A 13 7.50 -3.54 -1.11
C ILE A 13 6.55 -4.72 -1.30
N LEU A 14 5.36 -4.48 -1.84
CA LEU A 14 4.36 -5.51 -2.10
C LEU A 14 4.60 -6.25 -3.43
N GLY A 15 5.49 -5.75 -4.29
CA GLY A 15 5.70 -6.29 -5.64
C GLY A 15 4.49 -6.11 -6.57
N VAL A 16 3.64 -5.11 -6.32
CA VAL A 16 2.41 -4.85 -7.11
C VAL A 16 2.51 -3.51 -7.84
N ASP A 17 1.66 -3.31 -8.84
CA ASP A 17 1.58 -2.02 -9.53
C ASP A 17 1.03 -0.90 -8.63
N ARG A 18 1.48 0.33 -8.87
CA ARG A 18 1.00 1.52 -8.14
C ARG A 18 -0.52 1.70 -8.27
N HIS A 19 -1.11 1.37 -9.41
CA HIS A 19 -2.57 1.42 -9.62
C HIS A 19 -3.29 0.45 -8.67
N THR A 20 -2.74 -0.75 -8.46
CA THR A 20 -3.28 -1.74 -7.52
C THR A 20 -3.24 -1.21 -6.10
N VAL A 21 -2.15 -0.57 -5.69
CA VAL A 21 -2.05 0.08 -4.36
C VAL A 21 -3.10 1.18 -4.22
N VAL A 22 -3.25 2.06 -5.22
CA VAL A 22 -4.25 3.14 -5.18
C VAL A 22 -5.67 2.57 -5.12
N LYS A 23 -5.94 1.49 -5.85
CA LYS A 23 -7.22 0.79 -5.82
C LYS A 23 -7.50 0.23 -4.43
N TRP A 24 -6.55 -0.47 -3.81
CA TRP A 24 -6.69 -0.99 -2.44
C TRP A 24 -6.90 0.11 -1.40
N VAL A 25 -6.22 1.25 -1.56
CA VAL A 25 -6.47 2.43 -0.71
C VAL A 25 -7.89 2.97 -0.89
N LYS A 26 -8.37 3.04 -2.14
CA LYS A 26 -9.73 3.52 -2.46
C LYS A 26 -10.81 2.54 -2.00
N GLU A 27 -10.55 1.24 -2.08
CA GLU A 27 -11.42 0.17 -1.57
C GLU A 27 -11.35 0.01 -0.04
N GLY A 28 -10.43 0.71 0.64
CA GLY A 28 -10.28 0.63 2.10
C GLY A 28 -9.55 -0.61 2.60
N TRP A 29 -8.95 -1.39 1.71
CA TRP A 29 -8.09 -2.53 2.04
C TRP A 29 -6.80 -2.10 2.71
N ILE A 30 -6.24 -0.97 2.25
CA ILE A 30 -5.08 -0.33 2.87
C ILE A 30 -5.52 0.98 3.51
N ARG A 31 -5.28 1.12 4.81
CA ARG A 31 -5.41 2.43 5.46
C ARG A 31 -4.32 3.35 4.95
N ALA A 32 -4.72 4.40 4.24
CA ALA A 32 -3.84 5.49 3.85
C ALA A 32 -4.36 6.81 4.42
N ILE A 33 -3.42 7.68 4.77
CA ILE A 33 -3.68 9.05 5.16
C ILE A 33 -3.59 9.88 3.88
N ARG A 34 -4.70 10.55 3.54
CA ARG A 34 -4.70 11.57 2.48
C ARG A 34 -4.20 12.88 3.07
N LEU A 35 -3.07 13.36 2.57
CA LEU A 35 -2.58 14.69 2.92
C LEU A 35 -3.44 15.77 2.26
N PRO A 36 -3.52 16.98 2.86
CA PRO A 36 -4.22 18.12 2.26
C PRO A 36 -3.68 18.49 0.87
N SER A 37 -2.42 18.17 0.56
CA SER A 37 -1.83 18.32 -0.77
C SER A 37 -2.29 17.26 -1.80
N GLY A 38 -3.25 16.39 -1.47
CA GLY A 38 -3.78 15.35 -2.37
C GLY A 38 -2.92 14.09 -2.51
N ARG A 39 -1.84 13.97 -1.75
CA ARG A 39 -0.97 12.76 -1.76
C ARG A 39 -1.42 11.75 -0.71
N TYR A 40 -1.30 10.46 -1.03
CA TYR A 40 -1.54 9.38 -0.07
C TYR A 40 -0.24 8.97 0.63
N ARG A 41 -0.33 8.79 1.93
CA ARG A 41 0.72 8.24 2.78
C ARG A 41 0.20 7.02 3.52
N ILE A 42 0.88 5.90 3.32
CA ILE A 42 0.48 4.61 3.87
C ILE A 42 1.46 4.28 4.99
N PRO A 43 0.99 3.98 6.22
CA PRO A 43 1.88 3.54 7.28
C PRO A 43 2.48 2.17 6.95
N GLU A 44 3.79 2.03 7.15
CA GLU A 44 4.53 0.78 6.92
C GLU A 44 3.94 -0.38 7.70
N SER A 45 3.40 -0.14 8.91
CA SER A 45 2.79 -1.17 9.73
C SER A 45 1.59 -1.85 9.05
N GLU A 46 0.82 -1.15 8.23
CA GLU A 46 -0.30 -1.74 7.50
C GLU A 46 0.19 -2.53 6.28
N VAL A 47 1.22 -2.02 5.59
CA VAL A 47 1.87 -2.75 4.49
C VAL A 47 2.46 -4.06 4.99
N LYS A 48 3.16 -4.01 6.12
CA LYS A 48 3.78 -5.19 6.73
C LYS A 48 2.74 -6.22 7.18
N LYS A 49 1.61 -5.80 7.75
CA LYS A 49 0.48 -6.69 8.04
C LYS A 49 -0.05 -7.42 6.80
N ILE A 50 -0.12 -6.73 5.67
CA ILE A 50 -0.57 -7.33 4.41
C ILE A 50 0.48 -8.28 3.87
N LEU A 51 1.76 -7.94 3.99
CA LEU A 51 2.86 -8.82 3.60
C LEU A 51 2.87 -10.11 4.44
N GLU A 52 2.68 -9.99 5.76
CA GLU A 52 2.61 -11.12 6.68
C GLU A 52 1.31 -11.92 6.53
N GLY A 53 0.19 -11.28 6.19
CA GLY A 53 -1.11 -11.93 5.98
C GLY A 53 -1.41 -12.38 4.55
N GLY A 54 -0.53 -12.08 3.59
CA GLY A 54 -0.80 -12.14 2.15
C GLY A 54 0.14 -13.05 1.38
N SER A 55 0.40 -14.26 1.87
CA SER A 55 1.26 -15.23 1.18
C SER A 55 0.64 -15.87 -0.09
N ASN A 56 -0.39 -15.27 -0.71
CA ASN A 56 -0.98 -15.86 -1.92
C ASN A 56 -1.74 -14.82 -2.74
N ARG A 57 -1.17 -14.43 -3.89
CA ARG A 57 -1.87 -14.27 -5.17
C ARG A 57 -0.86 -13.86 -6.22
N ASN A 58 -0.49 -14.85 -7.03
CA ASN A 58 -0.14 -14.67 -8.44
C ASN A 58 -0.70 -13.38 -9.03
N GLN A 59 0.16 -12.57 -9.62
CA GLN A 59 -0.26 -11.81 -10.79
C GLN A 59 0.90 -11.76 -11.78
N SER A 60 0.89 -12.75 -12.66
CA SER A 60 1.59 -12.73 -13.94
C SER A 60 1.34 -11.41 -14.65
N ILE A 61 2.42 -10.82 -15.13
CA ILE A 61 2.45 -10.19 -16.46
C ILE A 61 3.59 -10.85 -17.20
#